data_AF-A0A314USK0-F1
#
_entry.id   AF-A0A314USK0-F1
#
_cell.length_a   1.000
_cell.length_b   1.000
_cell.length_c   1.000
_cell.angle_alpha   90.00
_cell.angle_beta   90.00
_cell.angle_gamma   90.00
#
_symmetry.space_group_name_H-M   'P 1'
#
loop_
_entity.id
_entity.type
_entity.pdbx_description
1 polymer ?
#
loop_
_entity_poly.entity_id
_entity_poly.type
_entity_poly.pdbx_seq_one_letter_code
_entity_poly.pdbx_strand_id
1 'polypeptide(L)'
;MDDSLYDEFGNYIGPEIESDQESDREDEDGELPDRQDDGAASDGDDAAAASNGWLAATSNDVDMDNQVVLAEDKKYYPTAEEVYGEDVETLVMDEDAQPLEQPIIKPVRNVKFEVGVKDSSTYVSNQFLLGLMSNPSLVRNVALVGHLQHGKTIFMDMLVEQTHHMSTFDANSDKHMRYTDTRIDEQERRISIKAVPMSLVLEDSKSKSYLCNIMDTPGHVNFSDEMTAALRLADGAVLIVDAAEGMMVNTERAIRHAIQDRLPIVVVINKVDRLITELKLPPRDAYFKLRHTLEVINNHITAASSTAGNVQIIDPLAGNVCFASATAGWSFTLQSFAKLYIKLHGVNLDADKLASRLWGDMYYHRGDRTFKRKPPVDGGERSFVEFVLEPLYKIYSQVIGEHKKSVEATLAEFGVTLSNAAYKLNVRPLLRLACSSVFGSASGFTDMLVQHIPSPKDAATRKVDHIYTGPKDSLIYKAMKNCEPDGPLMVNVTKLYPKSDCSVFDAFGRVYSGKIQTGQTVRVLGEGYSPEE
;
A
#
# COMPACT_ATOMS: atom_id res chain seq x y z
N MET A 1 52.06 -1.93 12.52
CA MET A 1 50.87 -2.10 13.37
C MET A 1 50.85 -3.58 13.71
N ASP A 2 50.84 -3.92 15.00
CA ASP A 2 50.88 -5.33 15.41
C ASP A 2 49.54 -6.00 15.09
N ASP A 3 49.55 -6.93 14.12
CA ASP A 3 48.40 -7.73 13.67
C ASP A 3 47.83 -8.67 14.77
N SER A 4 48.33 -8.59 16.00
CA SER A 4 47.92 -9.45 17.13
C SER A 4 46.83 -8.85 18.02
N LEU A 5 46.46 -7.59 17.80
CA LEU A 5 45.48 -6.86 18.63
C LEU A 5 44.11 -6.67 17.96
N TYR A 6 43.91 -7.26 16.77
CA TYR A 6 42.66 -7.22 16.02
C TYR A 6 42.26 -8.64 15.61
N ASP A 7 40.96 -8.94 15.65
CA ASP A 7 40.44 -10.23 15.18
C ASP A 7 40.39 -10.32 13.64
N GLU A 8 40.08 -11.50 13.10
CA GLU A 8 39.97 -11.75 11.65
C GLU A 8 38.84 -10.94 10.96
N PHE A 9 38.03 -10.21 11.72
CA PHE A 9 36.97 -9.31 11.25
C PHE A 9 37.31 -7.82 11.45
N GLY A 10 38.51 -7.50 11.95
CA GLY A 10 39.00 -6.13 12.14
C GLY A 10 38.53 -5.44 13.42
N ASN A 11 38.00 -6.19 14.40
CA ASN A 11 37.63 -5.62 15.70
C ASN A 11 38.85 -5.58 16.64
N TYR A 12 39.03 -4.47 17.35
CA TYR A 12 40.10 -4.35 18.35
C TYR A 12 39.80 -5.22 19.57
N ILE A 13 40.74 -6.10 19.91
CA ILE A 13 40.69 -7.06 21.03
C ILE A 13 41.84 -6.83 22.02
N GLY A 14 42.47 -5.65 21.98
CA GLY A 14 43.47 -5.23 22.96
C GLY A 14 42.86 -4.81 24.30
N PRO A 15 43.70 -4.59 25.33
CA PRO A 15 43.24 -4.19 26.67
C PRO A 15 42.48 -2.85 26.65
N GLU A 16 41.53 -2.70 27.57
CA GLU A 16 40.68 -1.51 27.69
C GLU A 16 41.52 -0.24 27.89
N ILE A 17 41.26 0.77 27.07
CA ILE A 17 41.93 2.08 27.14
C ILE A 17 41.25 2.86 28.27
N GLU A 18 42.00 3.26 29.29
CA GLU A 18 41.52 4.15 30.36
C GLU A 18 41.10 5.49 29.75
N SER A 19 39.79 5.73 29.66
CA SER A 19 39.21 7.04 29.39
C SER A 19 38.92 7.74 30.72
N ASP A 20 39.57 8.88 30.94
CA ASP A 20 39.42 9.71 32.13
C ASP A 20 37.95 10.07 32.42
N GLN A 21 37.63 9.97 33.70
CA GLN A 21 36.33 10.21 34.32
C GLN A 21 36.00 11.69 34.44
N GLU A 22 34.72 12.03 34.21
CA GLU A 22 33.83 12.93 34.98
C GLU A 22 32.67 13.34 34.05
N SER A 23 31.38 13.25 34.36
CA SER A 23 30.67 13.03 35.61
C SER A 23 29.21 12.63 35.30
N ASP A 24 28.67 11.71 36.10
CA ASP A 24 27.27 11.27 36.10
C ASP A 24 26.30 12.40 36.49
N ARG A 25 25.08 12.38 35.91
CA ARG A 25 23.82 12.51 36.67
C ARG A 25 22.61 12.12 35.84
N GLU A 26 21.77 11.32 36.50
CA GLU A 26 20.53 10.70 36.05
C GLU A 26 19.38 11.73 35.98
N ASP A 27 18.55 11.67 34.94
CA ASP A 27 17.29 12.43 34.83
C ASP A 27 16.10 11.47 34.99
N GLU A 28 15.33 11.65 36.06
CA GLU A 28 13.94 11.16 36.21
C GLU A 28 12.98 12.36 36.35
N ASP A 29 11.96 12.35 35.50
CA ASP A 29 10.57 12.86 35.63
C ASP A 29 10.25 14.27 36.18
N GLY A 30 9.43 15.01 35.42
CA GLY A 30 8.48 15.99 36.01
C GLY A 30 8.08 17.18 35.14
N GLU A 31 6.92 17.05 34.47
CA GLU A 31 5.87 18.06 34.21
C GLU A 31 6.24 19.55 33.90
N LEU A 32 5.91 19.96 32.67
CA LEU A 32 5.59 21.35 32.31
C LEU A 32 4.18 21.74 32.80
N PRO A 33 3.93 23.04 33.04
CA PRO A 33 2.85 23.67 32.27
C PRO A 33 3.10 25.11 31.78
N ASP A 34 2.49 25.36 30.62
CA ASP A 34 1.85 26.58 30.10
C ASP A 34 2.62 27.91 30.00
N ARG A 35 2.80 28.37 28.74
CA ARG A 35 2.07 29.56 28.27
C ARG A 35 2.09 29.78 26.75
N GLN A 36 0.93 30.25 26.31
CA GLN A 36 0.47 30.62 24.98
C GLN A 36 1.32 31.69 24.25
N ASP A 37 1.40 31.47 22.93
CA ASP A 37 1.05 32.39 21.82
C ASP A 37 1.23 33.89 22.03
N ASP A 38 2.06 34.53 21.20
CA ASP A 38 1.61 35.20 19.98
C ASP A 38 2.63 36.25 19.51
N GLY A 39 2.76 36.40 18.17
CA GLY A 39 3.07 37.70 17.58
C GLY A 39 4.39 37.87 16.83
N ALA A 40 4.36 37.47 15.55
CA ALA A 40 4.79 38.23 14.37
C ALA A 40 6.01 39.19 14.42
N ALA A 41 6.97 38.86 13.55
CA ALA A 41 7.72 39.71 12.62
C ALA A 41 7.68 41.25 12.78
N SER A 42 8.87 41.85 12.93
CA SER A 42 9.32 43.03 12.18
C SER A 42 10.71 43.47 12.69
N ASP A 43 11.59 43.76 11.74
CA ASP A 43 12.76 44.66 11.75
C ASP A 43 13.24 45.29 13.07
N GLY A 44 14.56 45.28 13.24
CA GLY A 44 15.25 46.30 14.03
C GLY A 44 16.45 45.76 14.79
N ASP A 45 17.62 46.18 14.33
CA ASP A 45 18.82 46.59 15.07
C ASP A 45 19.07 46.12 16.52
N ASP A 46 20.37 45.92 16.75
CA ASP A 46 21.11 46.11 17.99
C ASP A 46 20.89 45.14 19.15
N ALA A 47 21.87 44.23 19.34
CA ALA A 47 22.46 44.03 20.65
C ALA A 47 23.86 43.39 20.57
N ALA A 48 24.85 44.23 20.82
CA ALA A 48 26.25 43.93 21.02
C ALA A 48 26.51 42.90 22.15
N ALA A 49 27.43 41.97 21.87
CA ALA A 49 28.33 41.34 22.82
C ALA A 49 29.59 40.91 22.03
N ALA A 50 30.82 41.15 22.41
CA ALA A 50 31.38 41.93 23.51
C ALA A 50 32.76 42.37 23.01
N SER A 51 32.94 43.65 22.70
CA SER A 51 34.27 44.22 22.50
C SER A 51 34.92 44.34 23.88
N ASN A 52 35.92 43.51 24.14
CA ASN A 52 36.84 43.73 25.25
C ASN A 52 37.43 45.14 25.11
N GLY A 53 37.27 45.88 26.21
CA GLY A 53 37.33 47.34 26.23
C GLY A 53 38.64 47.91 25.72
N TRP A 54 38.49 48.94 24.89
CA TRP A 54 39.48 49.99 24.79
C TRP A 54 38.94 51.24 25.46
N LEU A 55 39.68 51.70 26.48
CA LEU A 55 39.40 52.92 27.22
C LEU A 55 39.28 54.10 26.26
N ALA A 56 38.09 54.68 26.18
CA ALA A 56 37.92 56.03 25.67
C ALA A 56 38.57 57.01 26.66
N ALA A 57 39.59 57.70 26.14
CA ALA A 57 40.21 58.95 26.58
C ALA A 57 39.55 59.64 27.80
N THR A 58 40.08 59.37 28.99
CA THR A 58 40.11 60.39 30.04
C THR A 58 41.17 61.41 29.67
N SER A 59 40.74 62.65 29.43
CA SER A 59 41.61 63.82 29.34
C SER A 59 42.48 63.93 30.60
N ASN A 60 43.73 63.48 30.49
CA ASN A 60 44.82 63.82 31.37
C ASN A 60 46.06 63.91 30.49
N ASP A 61 46.55 65.14 30.30
CA ASP A 61 47.83 65.42 29.67
C ASP A 61 48.96 64.67 30.41
N VAL A 62 49.56 63.69 29.74
CA VAL A 62 50.83 63.07 30.14
C VAL A 62 51.69 62.93 28.88
N ASP A 63 52.89 63.53 28.90
CA ASP A 63 53.87 63.55 27.81
C ASP A 63 54.16 62.16 27.20
N MET A 64 53.96 62.03 25.88
CA MET A 64 54.02 60.77 25.11
C MET A 64 55.29 60.61 24.25
N ASP A 65 56.45 61.17 24.65
CA ASP A 65 57.64 61.19 23.77
C ASP A 65 58.67 60.06 24.02
N ASN A 66 58.44 59.12 24.94
CA ASN A 66 59.44 58.07 25.28
C ASN A 66 58.87 56.67 25.58
N GLN A 67 57.81 56.25 24.87
CA GLN A 67 57.34 54.86 24.94
C GLN A 67 58.07 53.97 23.91
N VAL A 68 58.77 52.94 24.39
CA VAL A 68 59.46 51.95 23.54
C VAL A 68 58.44 50.96 22.99
N VAL A 69 58.31 50.89 21.65
CA VAL A 69 57.45 49.92 20.97
C VAL A 69 58.23 48.60 20.77
N LEU A 70 57.65 47.48 21.22
CA LEU A 70 58.22 46.16 21.01
C LEU A 70 58.22 45.79 19.52
N ALA A 71 59.12 44.91 19.09
CA ALA A 71 59.24 44.54 17.68
C ALA A 71 57.99 43.83 17.11
N GLU A 72 57.26 43.09 17.96
CA GLU A 72 56.01 42.40 17.61
C GLU A 72 54.81 43.36 17.47
N ASP A 73 54.80 44.46 18.24
CA ASP A 73 53.76 45.48 18.22
C ASP A 73 54.05 46.64 17.25
N LYS A 74 55.15 46.53 16.49
CA LYS A 74 55.55 47.56 15.54
C LYS A 74 54.57 47.60 14.38
N LYS A 75 53.62 48.53 14.43
CA LYS A 75 52.75 48.87 13.30
C LYS A 75 53.58 49.56 12.22
N TYR A 76 53.86 48.85 11.14
CA TYR A 76 54.64 49.37 10.01
C TYR A 76 53.82 50.23 9.05
N TYR A 77 52.49 49.99 9.00
CA TYR A 77 51.58 50.64 8.07
C TYR A 77 50.36 51.20 8.83
N PRO A 78 49.81 52.35 8.40
CA PRO A 78 48.52 52.86 8.89
C PRO A 78 47.38 51.85 8.67
N THR A 79 46.30 51.96 9.43
CA THR A 79 45.13 51.08 9.24
C THR A 79 44.40 51.42 7.93
N ALA A 80 43.61 50.48 7.41
CA ALA A 80 42.87 50.72 6.16
C ALA A 80 41.86 51.88 6.29
N GLU A 81 41.21 52.02 7.45
CA GLU A 81 40.29 53.12 7.78
C GLU A 81 40.99 54.49 7.78
N GLU A 82 42.22 54.57 8.31
CA GLU A 82 43.01 55.82 8.31
C GLU A 82 43.39 56.28 6.89
N VAL A 83 43.54 55.35 5.95
CA VAL A 83 43.93 55.65 4.56
C VAL A 83 42.73 56.09 3.71
N TYR A 84 41.59 55.41 3.85
CA TYR A 84 40.41 55.63 2.98
C TYR A 84 39.33 56.51 3.62
N GLY A 85 39.34 56.70 4.94
CA GLY A 85 38.38 57.50 5.70
C GLY A 85 37.13 56.72 6.12
N GLU A 86 36.37 57.28 7.07
CA GLU A 86 35.18 56.64 7.68
C GLU A 86 34.02 56.39 6.70
N ASP A 87 33.99 57.10 5.56
CA ASP A 87 32.95 56.94 4.54
C ASP A 87 33.15 55.69 3.65
N VAL A 88 34.27 54.96 3.78
CA VAL A 88 34.62 53.81 2.94
C VAL A 88 34.73 52.54 3.79
N GLU A 89 33.84 51.58 3.54
CA GLU A 89 33.88 50.28 4.20
C GLU A 89 35.05 49.43 3.67
N THR A 90 36.06 49.21 4.51
CA THR A 90 37.21 48.36 4.18
C THR A 90 36.99 46.94 4.69
N LEU A 91 36.72 46.01 3.77
CA LEU A 91 36.52 44.60 4.07
C LEU A 91 37.79 43.79 3.79
N VAL A 92 38.27 43.05 4.78
CA VAL A 92 39.35 42.07 4.64
C VAL A 92 38.71 40.68 4.65
N MET A 93 38.78 39.97 3.51
CA MET A 93 38.26 38.62 3.35
C MET A 93 39.43 37.65 3.14
N ASP A 94 39.85 37.00 4.22
CA ASP A 94 40.99 36.06 4.21
C ASP A 94 40.60 34.65 3.75
N GLU A 95 39.31 34.31 3.85
CA GLU A 95 38.75 33.01 3.46
C GLU A 95 37.58 33.18 2.49
N ASP A 96 37.40 32.20 1.60
CA ASP A 96 36.29 32.18 0.65
C ASP A 96 34.96 32.00 1.39
N ALA A 97 33.96 32.83 1.05
CA ALA A 97 32.62 32.76 1.63
C ALA A 97 31.83 31.50 1.25
N GLN A 98 32.30 30.71 0.28
CA GLN A 98 31.68 29.45 -0.13
C GLN A 98 32.72 28.37 -0.42
N PRO A 99 32.47 27.11 -0.04
CA PRO A 99 33.38 26.01 -0.33
C PRO A 99 33.44 25.70 -1.83
N LEU A 100 34.55 25.14 -2.29
CA LEU A 100 34.73 24.74 -3.70
C LEU A 100 33.68 23.74 -4.22
N GLU A 101 33.02 23.00 -3.32
CA GLU A 101 31.95 22.06 -3.66
C GLU A 101 30.67 22.76 -4.12
N GLN A 102 30.46 24.02 -3.74
CA GLN A 102 29.30 24.81 -4.13
C GLN A 102 29.57 25.47 -5.49
N PRO A 103 28.84 25.09 -6.56
CA PRO A 103 29.04 25.70 -7.86
C PRO A 103 28.57 27.17 -7.85
N ILE A 104 29.39 28.06 -8.42
CA ILE A 104 29.07 29.49 -8.57
C ILE A 104 27.76 29.67 -9.36
N ILE A 105 27.57 28.88 -10.42
CA ILE A 105 26.32 28.82 -11.19
C ILE A 105 25.62 27.51 -10.84
N LYS A 106 24.50 27.61 -10.09
CA LYS A 106 23.72 26.43 -9.71
C LYS A 106 23.14 25.76 -10.97
N PRO A 107 23.42 24.46 -11.20
CA PRO A 107 22.80 23.75 -12.31
C PRO A 107 21.29 23.59 -12.09
N VAL A 108 20.51 23.59 -13.17
CA VAL A 108 19.08 23.30 -13.10
C VAL A 108 18.91 21.83 -12.69
N ARG A 109 18.51 21.59 -11.44
CA ARG A 109 18.22 20.25 -10.92
C ARG A 109 16.72 19.97 -11.07
N ASN A 110 16.37 19.03 -11.94
CA ASN A 110 15.02 18.48 -11.99
C ASN A 110 14.93 17.34 -10.98
N VAL A 111 14.47 17.66 -9.78
CA VAL A 111 14.25 16.67 -8.74
C VAL A 111 12.97 15.90 -9.07
N LYS A 112 13.10 14.59 -9.30
CA LYS A 112 11.97 13.68 -9.53
C LYS A 112 12.14 12.46 -8.63
N PHE A 113 11.24 12.29 -7.68
CA PHE A 113 11.23 11.14 -6.77
C PHE A 113 10.26 10.03 -7.19
N GLU A 114 9.41 10.30 -8.18
CA GLU A 114 8.44 9.36 -8.72
C GLU A 114 8.69 9.11 -10.20
N VAL A 115 8.57 7.85 -10.59
CA VAL A 115 8.50 7.43 -11.98
C VAL A 115 7.10 7.79 -12.47
N GLY A 116 7.01 8.84 -13.28
CA GLY A 116 5.73 9.35 -13.77
C GLY A 116 4.85 8.24 -14.36
N VAL A 117 3.55 8.30 -14.07
CA VAL A 117 2.56 7.36 -14.59
C VAL A 117 2.56 7.46 -16.11
N LYS A 118 2.75 6.34 -16.80
CA LYS A 118 2.59 6.28 -18.25
C LYS A 118 1.12 6.52 -18.58
N ASP A 119 0.80 7.54 -19.37
CA ASP A 119 -0.55 7.72 -19.92
C ASP A 119 -0.99 6.43 -20.60
N SER A 120 -1.90 5.70 -19.96
CA SER A 120 -2.43 4.44 -20.46
C SER A 120 -3.92 4.60 -20.74
N SER A 121 -4.34 4.21 -21.95
CA SER A 121 -5.75 4.22 -22.30
C SER A 121 -6.49 3.13 -21.54
N THR A 122 -7.61 3.48 -20.91
CA THR A 122 -8.54 2.54 -20.27
C THR A 122 -9.54 1.98 -21.28
N TYR A 123 -10.11 0.79 -21.01
CA TYR A 123 -11.25 0.27 -21.80
C TYR A 123 -12.53 1.09 -21.58
N VAL A 124 -12.62 1.76 -20.44
CA VAL A 124 -13.79 2.54 -20.00
C VAL A 124 -13.50 4.03 -20.11
N SER A 125 -14.48 4.81 -20.56
CA SER A 125 -14.34 6.27 -20.67
C SER A 125 -14.36 6.97 -19.30
N ASN A 126 -13.64 8.10 -19.20
CA ASN A 126 -13.64 8.94 -18.01
C ASN A 126 -15.04 9.43 -17.63
N GLN A 127 -15.91 9.69 -18.62
CA GLN A 127 -17.29 10.12 -18.37
C GLN A 127 -18.12 9.02 -17.71
N PHE A 128 -17.92 7.77 -18.09
CA PHE A 128 -18.59 6.64 -17.44
C PHE A 128 -18.10 6.46 -15.99
N LEU A 129 -16.79 6.60 -15.76
CA LEU A 129 -16.21 6.58 -14.41
C LEU A 129 -16.83 7.67 -13.52
N LEU A 130 -16.92 8.92 -14.01
CA LEU A 130 -17.57 10.02 -13.29
C LEU A 130 -19.07 9.75 -13.03
N GLY A 131 -19.75 9.10 -13.97
CA GLY A 131 -21.13 8.65 -13.80
C GLY A 131 -21.29 7.63 -12.68
N LEU A 132 -20.37 6.67 -12.56
CA LEU A 132 -20.35 5.70 -11.45
C LEU A 132 -20.01 6.36 -10.11
N MET A 133 -19.05 7.29 -10.08
CA MET A 133 -18.70 8.07 -8.88
C MET A 133 -19.91 8.81 -8.30
N SER A 134 -20.80 9.29 -9.18
CA SER A 134 -22.00 10.02 -8.78
C SER A 134 -23.05 9.15 -8.08
N ASN A 135 -22.95 7.82 -8.18
CA ASN A 135 -23.87 6.88 -7.54
C ASN A 135 -23.14 6.03 -6.47
N PRO A 136 -23.21 6.44 -5.18
CA PRO A 136 -22.55 5.73 -4.09
C PRO A 136 -22.92 4.24 -3.98
N SER A 137 -24.09 3.81 -4.44
CA SER A 137 -24.49 2.39 -4.37
C SER A 137 -23.67 1.48 -5.30
N LEU A 138 -23.10 2.04 -6.38
CA LEU A 138 -22.26 1.33 -7.34
C LEU A 138 -20.75 1.45 -7.03
N VAL A 139 -20.40 2.11 -5.93
CA VAL A 139 -19.02 2.28 -5.49
C VAL A 139 -18.68 1.23 -4.42
N ARG A 140 -17.43 0.78 -4.38
CA ARG A 140 -16.84 -0.03 -3.31
C ARG A 140 -15.50 0.56 -2.92
N ASN A 141 -15.36 1.00 -1.68
CA ASN A 141 -14.08 1.46 -1.13
C ASN A 141 -13.44 0.31 -0.36
N VAL A 142 -12.27 -0.15 -0.79
CA VAL A 142 -11.63 -1.34 -0.22
C VAL A 142 -10.14 -1.09 -0.01
N ALA A 143 -9.57 -1.72 1.02
CA ALA A 143 -8.12 -1.73 1.24
C ALA A 143 -7.57 -3.15 1.06
N LEU A 144 -6.53 -3.30 0.23
CA LEU A 144 -5.78 -4.54 0.11
C LEU A 144 -4.79 -4.61 1.27
N VAL A 145 -4.98 -5.56 2.18
CA VAL A 145 -4.16 -5.73 3.39
C VAL A 145 -3.59 -7.13 3.47
N GLY A 146 -2.45 -7.31 4.13
CA GLY A 146 -1.80 -8.62 4.25
C GLY A 146 -0.29 -8.51 4.46
N HIS A 147 0.37 -9.64 4.63
CA HIS A 147 1.80 -9.67 4.93
C HIS A 147 2.70 -9.30 3.74
N LEU A 148 3.98 -9.07 4.06
CA LEU A 148 5.02 -8.72 3.11
C LEU A 148 5.08 -9.78 2.01
N GLN A 149 5.17 -9.33 0.76
CA GLN A 149 5.29 -10.20 -0.41
C GLN A 149 4.16 -11.23 -0.60
N HIS A 150 3.01 -11.14 0.06
CA HIS A 150 1.81 -11.96 -0.26
C HIS A 150 1.17 -11.63 -1.64
N GLY A 151 1.72 -10.65 -2.36
CA GLY A 151 1.34 -10.32 -3.74
C GLY A 151 0.17 -9.33 -3.85
N LYS A 152 0.06 -8.36 -2.93
CA LYS A 152 -0.95 -7.29 -2.98
C LYS A 152 -0.81 -6.42 -4.23
N THR A 153 0.36 -5.84 -4.42
CA THR A 153 0.70 -5.03 -5.59
C THR A 153 0.56 -5.81 -6.90
N ILE A 154 1.05 -7.05 -6.96
CA ILE A 154 0.91 -7.90 -8.16
C ILE A 154 -0.57 -8.22 -8.45
N PHE A 155 -1.39 -8.39 -7.41
CA PHE A 155 -2.84 -8.55 -7.58
C PHE A 155 -3.47 -7.28 -8.12
N MET A 156 -3.03 -6.11 -7.66
CA MET A 156 -3.42 -4.82 -8.23
C MET A 156 -3.01 -4.70 -9.71
N ASP A 157 -1.80 -5.10 -10.06
CA ASP A 157 -1.28 -5.11 -11.44
C ASP A 157 -2.10 -6.02 -12.36
N MET A 158 -2.61 -7.14 -11.85
CA MET A 158 -3.54 -8.00 -12.58
C MET A 158 -4.87 -7.27 -12.88
N LEU A 159 -5.40 -6.49 -11.93
CA LEU A 159 -6.61 -5.69 -12.16
C LEU A 159 -6.37 -4.53 -13.13
N VAL A 160 -5.19 -3.92 -13.08
CA VAL A 160 -4.77 -2.87 -14.04
C VAL A 160 -4.70 -3.42 -15.46
N GLU A 161 -4.09 -4.59 -15.66
CA GLU A 161 -4.01 -5.25 -16.98
C GLU A 161 -5.40 -5.57 -17.57
N GLN A 162 -6.39 -5.83 -16.72
CA GLN A 162 -7.77 -6.08 -17.15
C GLN A 162 -8.54 -4.79 -17.50
N THR A 163 -8.09 -3.63 -17.01
CA THR A 163 -8.80 -2.35 -17.16
C THR A 163 -8.13 -1.38 -18.13
N HIS A 164 -6.82 -1.54 -18.38
CA HIS A 164 -6.01 -0.69 -19.22
C HIS A 164 -5.44 -1.47 -20.42
N HIS A 165 -5.13 -0.76 -21.51
CA HIS A 165 -4.48 -1.31 -22.69
C HIS A 165 -2.95 -1.43 -22.47
N MET A 166 -2.55 -2.15 -21.42
CA MET A 166 -1.14 -2.37 -21.10
C MET A 166 -0.92 -3.77 -20.56
N SER A 167 0.22 -4.35 -20.92
CA SER A 167 0.73 -5.54 -20.25
C SER A 167 1.49 -5.11 -19.00
N THR A 168 1.09 -5.61 -17.84
CA THR A 168 1.86 -5.43 -16.59
C THR A 168 2.97 -6.47 -16.43
N PHE A 169 3.08 -7.41 -17.38
CA PHE A 169 4.15 -8.39 -17.43
C PHE A 169 5.04 -8.16 -18.66
N ASP A 170 6.34 -7.99 -18.43
CA ASP A 170 7.33 -7.92 -19.51
C ASP A 170 7.85 -9.31 -19.84
N ALA A 171 7.40 -9.84 -20.98
CA ALA A 171 7.79 -11.17 -21.46
C ALA A 171 9.29 -11.30 -21.79
N ASN A 172 9.98 -10.19 -22.05
CA ASN A 172 11.41 -10.20 -22.40
C ASN A 172 12.29 -10.22 -21.14
N SER A 173 11.92 -9.45 -20.11
CA SER A 173 12.70 -9.39 -18.87
C SER A 173 12.21 -10.32 -17.77
N ASP A 174 11.08 -11.02 -17.97
CA ASP A 174 10.41 -11.90 -17.00
C ASP A 174 10.14 -11.18 -15.67
N LYS A 175 9.87 -9.87 -15.76
CA LYS A 175 9.59 -9.00 -14.63
C LYS A 175 8.14 -8.55 -14.67
N HIS A 176 7.50 -8.60 -13.51
CA HIS A 176 6.26 -7.91 -13.28
C HIS A 176 6.55 -6.43 -13.06
N MET A 177 5.84 -5.59 -13.82
CA MET A 177 5.67 -4.19 -13.46
C MET A 177 4.94 -4.15 -12.12
N ARG A 178 5.33 -3.22 -11.26
CA ARG A 178 4.59 -2.86 -10.05
C ARG A 178 4.03 -1.48 -10.27
N TYR A 179 2.79 -1.43 -10.73
CA TYR A 179 2.18 -0.19 -11.21
C TYR A 179 1.99 0.82 -10.08
N THR A 180 1.64 0.36 -8.88
CA THR A 180 1.43 1.21 -7.71
C THR A 180 2.72 1.62 -6.99
N ASP A 181 3.83 0.91 -7.18
CA ASP A 181 5.14 1.28 -6.62
C ASP A 181 5.78 2.39 -7.49
N THR A 182 5.26 3.61 -7.42
CA THR A 182 5.68 4.74 -8.28
C THR A 182 6.98 5.39 -7.82
N ARG A 183 7.33 5.28 -6.54
CA ARG A 183 8.52 5.93 -5.99
C ARG A 183 9.79 5.14 -6.31
N ILE A 184 10.89 5.86 -6.49
CA ILE A 184 12.19 5.24 -6.85
C ILE A 184 12.68 4.32 -5.73
N ASP A 185 12.53 4.74 -4.46
CA ASP A 185 12.94 3.96 -3.30
C ASP A 185 12.16 2.64 -3.15
N GLU A 186 10.87 2.64 -3.48
CA GLU A 186 10.03 1.43 -3.52
C GLU A 186 10.51 0.44 -4.58
N GLN A 187 10.84 0.92 -5.78
CA GLN A 187 11.32 0.09 -6.88
C GLN A 187 12.71 -0.50 -6.60
N GLU A 188 13.63 0.29 -6.04
CA GLU A 188 14.96 -0.16 -5.66
C GLU A 188 14.92 -1.21 -4.56
N ARG A 189 14.14 -0.96 -3.50
CA ARG A 189 14.01 -1.87 -2.35
C ARG A 189 13.08 -3.04 -2.62
N ARG A 190 12.26 -2.97 -3.69
CA ARG A 190 11.22 -3.96 -4.05
C ARG A 190 10.22 -4.21 -2.92
N ILE A 191 9.95 -3.19 -2.11
CA ILE A 191 8.94 -3.17 -1.07
C ILE A 191 8.07 -1.93 -1.28
N SER A 192 6.76 -2.09 -1.17
CA SER A 192 5.86 -0.94 -1.11
C SER A 192 6.04 -0.27 0.25
N ILE A 193 6.15 1.06 0.25
CA ILE A 193 6.38 1.92 1.41
C ILE A 193 5.14 2.77 1.66
N LYS A 194 4.53 3.31 0.60
CA LYS A 194 3.33 4.14 0.67
C LYS A 194 2.11 3.39 0.17
N ALA A 195 0.98 3.56 0.86
CA ALA A 195 -0.27 3.07 0.34
C ALA A 195 -0.72 3.94 -0.84
N VAL A 196 -1.06 3.36 -1.98
CA VAL A 196 -1.44 4.09 -3.19
C VAL A 196 -2.91 3.81 -3.55
N PRO A 197 -3.74 4.86 -3.69
CA PRO A 197 -5.14 4.70 -4.11
C PRO A 197 -5.24 4.52 -5.62
N MET A 198 -6.18 3.71 -6.05
CA MET A 198 -6.57 3.65 -7.46
C MET A 198 -8.06 3.40 -7.58
N SER A 199 -8.68 4.09 -8.53
CA SER A 199 -10.10 3.89 -8.87
C SER A 199 -10.20 3.09 -10.16
N LEU A 200 -10.69 1.86 -10.06
CA LEU A 200 -10.85 0.95 -11.19
C LEU A 200 -12.33 0.66 -11.44
N VAL A 201 -12.73 0.59 -12.71
CA VAL A 201 -14.06 0.11 -13.09
C VAL A 201 -13.97 -1.40 -13.34
N LEU A 202 -14.61 -2.18 -12.48
CA LEU A 202 -14.59 -3.64 -12.56
C LEU A 202 -15.99 -4.18 -12.85
N GLU A 203 -16.08 -5.19 -13.70
CA GLU A 203 -17.33 -5.86 -14.01
C GLU A 203 -17.56 -7.08 -13.10
N ASP A 204 -18.81 -7.23 -12.67
CA ASP A 204 -19.26 -8.45 -12.00
C ASP A 204 -19.55 -9.57 -13.02
N SER A 205 -19.85 -10.76 -12.53
CA SER A 205 -20.18 -11.90 -13.39
C SER A 205 -21.49 -11.77 -14.18
N LYS A 206 -22.30 -10.75 -13.88
CA LYS A 206 -23.53 -10.40 -14.61
C LYS A 206 -23.28 -9.25 -15.60
N SER A 207 -22.02 -8.90 -15.86
CA SER A 207 -21.60 -7.80 -16.73
C SER A 207 -22.09 -6.43 -16.27
N LYS A 208 -22.29 -6.25 -14.95
CA LYS A 208 -22.57 -4.95 -14.35
C LYS A 208 -21.28 -4.35 -13.81
N SER A 209 -20.98 -3.13 -14.23
CA SER A 209 -19.77 -2.41 -13.80
C SER A 209 -19.97 -1.71 -12.46
N TYR A 210 -18.94 -1.78 -11.62
CA TYR A 210 -18.83 -1.10 -10.34
C TYR A 210 -17.54 -0.28 -10.31
N LEU A 211 -17.57 0.83 -9.56
CA LEU A 211 -16.36 1.59 -9.28
C LEU A 211 -15.73 1.06 -8.00
N CYS A 212 -14.54 0.49 -8.12
CA CYS A 212 -13.77 -0.01 -6.99
C CYS A 212 -12.62 0.96 -6.70
N ASN A 213 -12.74 1.69 -5.59
CA ASN A 213 -11.65 2.50 -5.06
C ASN A 213 -10.82 1.59 -4.16
N ILE A 214 -9.66 1.18 -4.66
CA ILE A 214 -8.77 0.21 -4.03
C ILE A 214 -7.55 0.96 -3.47
N MET A 215 -7.29 0.78 -2.18
CA MET A 215 -6.04 1.20 -1.55
C MET A 215 -5.07 0.01 -1.55
N ASP A 216 -4.00 0.07 -2.35
CA ASP A 216 -2.89 -0.88 -2.21
C ASP A 216 -2.05 -0.47 -1.00
N THR A 217 -1.92 -1.33 0.02
CA THR A 217 -1.21 -0.98 1.25
C THR A 217 0.13 -1.73 1.35
N PRO A 218 1.14 -1.13 2.00
CA PRO A 218 2.42 -1.81 2.22
C PRO A 218 2.25 -3.04 3.12
N GLY A 219 3.03 -4.09 2.82
CA GLY A 219 2.98 -5.35 3.59
C GLY A 219 3.99 -5.46 4.73
N HIS A 220 4.96 -4.56 4.77
CA HIS A 220 6.00 -4.57 5.78
C HIS A 220 5.44 -4.08 7.12
N VAL A 221 5.85 -4.72 8.21
CA VAL A 221 5.29 -4.50 9.55
C VAL A 221 5.49 -3.06 10.04
N ASN A 222 6.61 -2.43 9.66
CA ASN A 222 6.92 -1.05 10.01
C ASN A 222 5.98 -0.01 9.37
N PHE A 223 5.26 -0.36 8.31
CA PHE A 223 4.33 0.53 7.61
C PHE A 223 2.86 0.19 7.93
N SER A 224 2.59 -0.21 9.16
CA SER A 224 1.24 -0.56 9.62
C SER A 224 0.33 0.67 9.83
N ASP A 225 0.93 1.84 10.02
CA ASP A 225 0.30 3.15 9.99
C ASP A 225 -0.38 3.42 8.63
N GLU A 226 0.32 3.13 7.53
CA GLU A 226 -0.17 3.26 6.16
C GLU A 226 -1.38 2.35 5.89
N MET A 227 -1.35 1.13 6.43
CA MET A 227 -2.48 0.18 6.39
C MET A 227 -3.68 0.72 7.20
N THR A 228 -3.44 1.25 8.39
CA THR A 228 -4.49 1.80 9.27
C THR A 228 -5.16 3.03 8.64
N ALA A 229 -4.37 3.92 8.05
CA ALA A 229 -4.88 5.09 7.32
C ALA A 229 -5.77 4.71 6.13
N ALA A 230 -5.45 3.61 5.44
CA ALA A 230 -6.26 3.07 4.34
C ALA A 230 -7.57 2.41 4.83
N LEU A 231 -7.51 1.61 5.90
CA LEU A 231 -8.70 0.99 6.51
C LEU A 231 -9.70 2.06 7.00
N ARG A 232 -9.20 3.18 7.52
CA ARG A 232 -10.05 4.31 7.94
C ARG A 232 -10.85 4.93 6.81
N LEU A 233 -10.37 4.90 5.56
CA LEU A 233 -11.13 5.38 4.39
C LEU A 233 -12.02 4.31 3.75
N ALA A 234 -11.66 3.03 3.88
CA ALA A 234 -12.34 1.90 3.27
C ALA A 234 -13.66 1.52 3.98
N ASP A 235 -14.54 0.84 3.22
CA ASP A 235 -15.79 0.23 3.70
C ASP A 235 -15.66 -1.29 3.90
N GLY A 236 -14.52 -1.87 3.49
CA GLY A 236 -14.18 -3.28 3.71
C GLY A 236 -12.68 -3.55 3.51
N ALA A 237 -12.20 -4.64 4.10
CA ALA A 237 -10.81 -5.07 4.01
C ALA A 237 -10.68 -6.33 3.15
N VAL A 238 -9.76 -6.31 2.19
CA VAL A 238 -9.41 -7.46 1.36
C VAL A 238 -8.10 -8.04 1.88
N LEU A 239 -8.18 -9.16 2.58
CA LEU A 239 -7.03 -9.83 3.17
C LEU A 239 -6.37 -10.76 2.15
N ILE A 240 -5.17 -10.39 1.69
CA ILE A 240 -4.39 -11.18 0.73
C ILE A 240 -3.40 -12.07 1.48
N VAL A 241 -3.56 -13.38 1.30
CA VAL A 241 -2.79 -14.42 2.00
C VAL A 241 -2.12 -15.32 0.98
N ASP A 242 -0.81 -15.55 1.13
CA ASP A 242 -0.08 -16.49 0.29
C ASP A 242 -0.47 -17.94 0.65
N ALA A 243 -0.80 -18.74 -0.36
CA ALA A 243 -1.24 -20.13 -0.18
C ALA A 243 -0.15 -21.05 0.41
N ALA A 244 1.12 -20.81 0.09
CA ALA A 244 2.24 -21.61 0.57
C ALA A 244 2.60 -21.25 2.01
N GLU A 245 2.74 -19.96 2.29
CA GLU A 245 3.12 -19.42 3.60
C GLU A 245 1.97 -19.49 4.61
N GLY A 246 0.76 -19.10 4.19
CA GLY A 246 -0.43 -19.06 5.05
C GLY A 246 -0.47 -17.82 5.95
N MET A 247 -0.93 -18.01 7.18
CA MET A 247 -1.08 -16.92 8.14
C MET A 247 0.26 -16.45 8.71
N MET A 248 0.46 -15.13 8.72
CA MET A 248 1.69 -14.47 9.15
C MET A 248 1.37 -13.27 10.07
N VAL A 249 2.39 -12.74 10.74
CA VAL A 249 2.26 -11.69 11.79
C VAL A 249 1.47 -10.46 11.30
N ASN A 250 1.77 -9.94 10.13
CA ASN A 250 1.07 -8.75 9.63
C ASN A 250 -0.36 -9.06 9.18
N THR A 251 -0.63 -10.30 8.76
CA THR A 251 -1.98 -10.76 8.41
C THR A 251 -2.86 -10.80 9.66
N GLU A 252 -2.33 -11.25 10.80
CA GLU A 252 -3.02 -11.19 12.09
C GLU A 252 -3.30 -9.74 12.52
N ARG A 253 -2.30 -8.85 12.41
CA ARG A 253 -2.46 -7.42 12.72
C ARG A 253 -3.53 -6.78 11.84
N ALA A 254 -3.53 -7.08 10.54
CA ALA A 254 -4.55 -6.58 9.60
C ALA A 254 -5.97 -7.02 10.00
N ILE A 255 -6.16 -8.29 10.40
CA ILE A 255 -7.45 -8.79 10.91
C ILE A 255 -7.88 -7.99 12.15
N ARG A 256 -6.97 -7.79 13.11
CA ARG A 256 -7.26 -7.05 14.35
C ARG A 256 -7.69 -5.61 14.06
N HIS A 257 -6.93 -4.89 13.22
CA HIS A 257 -7.26 -3.51 12.84
C HIS A 257 -8.56 -3.40 12.05
N ALA A 258 -8.83 -4.32 11.11
CA ALA A 258 -10.08 -4.32 10.36
C ALA A 258 -11.31 -4.54 11.26
N ILE A 259 -11.21 -5.43 12.26
CA ILE A 259 -12.28 -5.68 13.23
C ILE A 259 -12.47 -4.47 14.16
N GLN A 260 -11.38 -3.84 14.62
CA GLN A 260 -11.43 -2.60 15.42
C GLN A 260 -12.18 -1.49 14.67
N ASP A 261 -11.90 -1.32 13.38
CA ASP A 261 -12.57 -0.35 12.49
C ASP A 261 -13.98 -0.79 12.04
N ARG A 262 -14.48 -1.93 12.55
CA ARG A 262 -15.80 -2.53 12.25
C ARG A 262 -16.03 -2.83 10.76
N LEU A 263 -14.97 -3.20 10.06
CA LEU A 263 -14.99 -3.50 8.62
C LEU A 263 -15.26 -4.99 8.36
N PRO A 264 -16.10 -5.33 7.37
CA PRO A 264 -16.18 -6.69 6.87
C PRO A 264 -14.86 -7.07 6.18
N ILE A 265 -14.46 -8.34 6.36
CA ILE A 265 -13.23 -8.89 5.80
C ILE A 265 -13.58 -9.87 4.68
N VAL A 266 -12.94 -9.77 3.53
CA VAL A 266 -12.97 -10.80 2.48
C VAL A 266 -11.55 -11.31 2.26
N VAL A 267 -11.39 -12.57 1.88
CA VAL A 267 -10.06 -13.20 1.80
C VAL A 267 -9.73 -13.56 0.36
N VAL A 268 -8.52 -13.20 -0.07
CA VAL A 268 -7.93 -13.67 -1.32
C VAL A 268 -6.75 -14.58 -0.97
N ILE A 269 -6.90 -15.88 -1.22
CA ILE A 269 -5.78 -16.83 -1.15
C ILE A 269 -5.01 -16.73 -2.47
N ASN A 270 -3.92 -15.96 -2.44
CA ASN A 270 -3.07 -15.70 -3.59
C ASN A 270 -1.92 -16.71 -3.67
N LYS A 271 -1.21 -16.71 -4.80
CA LYS A 271 -0.06 -17.58 -5.09
C LYS A 271 -0.36 -19.08 -4.97
N VAL A 272 -1.58 -19.50 -5.35
CA VAL A 272 -1.96 -20.91 -5.38
C VAL A 272 -1.03 -21.73 -6.29
N ASP A 273 -0.45 -21.10 -7.31
CA ASP A 273 0.56 -21.68 -8.19
C ASP A 273 1.78 -22.23 -7.44
N ARG A 274 2.20 -21.62 -6.33
CA ARG A 274 3.36 -22.10 -5.54
C ARG A 274 3.11 -23.48 -4.95
N LEU A 275 1.87 -23.83 -4.64
CA LEU A 275 1.52 -25.18 -4.19
C LEU A 275 1.80 -26.23 -5.27
N ILE A 276 1.68 -25.82 -6.54
CA ILE A 276 1.81 -26.67 -7.73
C ILE A 276 3.27 -26.73 -8.19
N THR A 277 3.92 -25.56 -8.33
CA THR A 277 5.23 -25.43 -9.00
C THR A 277 6.41 -25.52 -8.04
N GLU A 278 6.29 -24.93 -6.85
CA GLU A 278 7.36 -24.90 -5.84
C GLU A 278 7.25 -26.10 -4.90
N LEU A 279 6.13 -26.21 -4.17
CA LEU A 279 5.93 -27.27 -3.18
C LEU A 279 5.57 -28.62 -3.82
N LYS A 280 5.08 -28.62 -5.06
CA LYS A 280 4.68 -29.81 -5.83
C LYS A 280 3.77 -30.75 -5.03
N LEU A 281 2.87 -30.18 -4.24
CA LEU A 281 1.93 -30.94 -3.42
C LEU A 281 0.94 -31.66 -4.32
N PRO A 282 0.57 -32.92 -4.03
CA PRO A 282 -0.58 -33.55 -4.66
C PRO A 282 -1.84 -32.68 -4.51
N PRO A 283 -2.78 -32.68 -5.48
CA PRO A 283 -4.00 -31.86 -5.41
C PRO A 283 -4.79 -32.03 -4.10
N ARG A 284 -4.81 -33.25 -3.56
CA ARG A 284 -5.43 -33.57 -2.27
C ARG A 284 -4.78 -32.83 -1.10
N ASP A 285 -3.45 -32.79 -1.04
CA ASP A 285 -2.72 -32.15 0.05
C ASP A 285 -2.75 -30.62 -0.09
N ALA A 286 -2.72 -30.11 -1.32
CA ALA A 286 -2.94 -28.70 -1.61
C ALA A 286 -4.32 -28.23 -1.13
N TYR A 287 -5.37 -29.03 -1.33
CA TYR A 287 -6.70 -28.74 -0.77
C TYR A 287 -6.67 -28.66 0.77
N PHE A 288 -6.02 -29.61 1.45
CA PHE A 288 -5.90 -29.56 2.90
C PHE A 288 -5.10 -28.35 3.39
N LYS A 289 -4.06 -27.93 2.67
CA LYS A 289 -3.30 -26.70 2.97
C LYS A 289 -4.19 -25.47 2.84
N LEU A 290 -4.95 -25.34 1.75
CA LEU A 290 -5.90 -24.23 1.55
C LEU A 290 -6.97 -24.21 2.65
N ARG A 291 -7.55 -25.37 2.98
CA ARG A 291 -8.55 -25.50 4.05
C ARG A 291 -7.98 -25.12 5.40
N HIS A 292 -6.78 -25.60 5.73
CA HIS A 292 -6.10 -25.28 6.97
C HIS A 292 -5.82 -23.78 7.10
N THR A 293 -5.36 -23.12 6.04
CA THR A 293 -5.15 -21.67 6.04
C THR A 293 -6.44 -20.91 6.38
N LEU A 294 -7.58 -21.31 5.81
CA LEU A 294 -8.89 -20.72 6.11
C LEU A 294 -9.35 -21.00 7.55
N GLU A 295 -9.12 -22.20 8.06
CA GLU A 295 -9.39 -22.56 9.47
C GLU A 295 -8.60 -21.65 10.43
N VAL A 296 -7.30 -21.44 10.17
CA VAL A 296 -6.46 -20.56 10.99
C VAL A 296 -6.92 -19.11 10.91
N ILE A 297 -7.27 -18.59 9.73
CA ILE A 297 -7.86 -17.24 9.57
C ILE A 297 -9.13 -17.10 10.42
N ASN A 298 -10.04 -18.07 10.34
CA ASN A 298 -11.28 -18.06 11.12
C ASN A 298 -11.04 -18.07 12.63
N ASN A 299 -10.04 -18.82 13.10
CA ASN A 299 -9.66 -18.83 14.51
C ASN A 299 -9.21 -17.44 14.97
N HIS A 300 -8.39 -16.74 14.19
CA HIS A 300 -7.96 -15.38 14.51
C HIS A 300 -9.11 -14.36 14.45
N ILE A 301 -9.98 -14.45 13.45
CA ILE A 301 -11.18 -13.59 13.36
C ILE A 301 -12.07 -13.82 14.57
N THR A 302 -12.33 -15.08 14.95
CA THR A 302 -13.14 -15.42 16.12
C THR A 302 -12.50 -14.90 17.40
N ALA A 303 -11.18 -15.09 17.56
CA ALA A 303 -10.43 -14.60 18.71
C ALA A 303 -10.52 -13.07 18.84
N ALA A 304 -10.36 -12.33 17.73
CA ALA A 304 -10.44 -10.87 17.73
C ALA A 304 -11.89 -10.34 17.82
N SER A 305 -12.87 -11.07 17.30
CA SER A 305 -14.29 -10.67 17.29
C SER A 305 -15.01 -10.97 18.61
N SER A 306 -14.46 -11.84 19.45
CA SER A 306 -15.00 -12.09 20.80
C SER A 306 -15.12 -10.80 21.63
N THR A 307 -14.30 -9.80 21.32
CA THR A 307 -14.33 -8.44 21.88
C THR A 307 -15.38 -7.52 21.22
N ALA A 308 -15.82 -7.81 19.99
CA ALA A 308 -16.61 -6.90 19.13
C ALA A 308 -18.04 -7.38 18.79
N GLY A 309 -18.43 -8.60 19.18
CA GLY A 309 -19.82 -9.08 19.20
C GLY A 309 -20.38 -9.70 17.90
N ASN A 310 -19.80 -9.42 16.73
CA ASN A 310 -20.19 -10.05 15.45
C ASN A 310 -19.04 -10.87 14.87
N VAL A 311 -19.16 -12.20 14.95
CA VAL A 311 -18.17 -13.12 14.35
C VAL A 311 -18.53 -13.32 12.88
N GLN A 312 -17.68 -12.81 11.98
CA GLN A 312 -17.75 -13.14 10.57
C GLN A 312 -17.03 -14.46 10.31
N ILE A 313 -17.68 -15.40 9.63
CA ILE A 313 -17.06 -16.67 9.20
C ILE A 313 -16.59 -16.53 7.75
N ILE A 314 -15.32 -16.83 7.50
CA ILE A 314 -14.72 -16.91 6.18
C ILE A 314 -14.87 -18.33 5.64
N ASP A 315 -15.69 -18.50 4.60
CA ASP A 315 -15.98 -19.77 3.97
C ASP A 315 -16.14 -19.57 2.45
N PRO A 316 -15.38 -20.29 1.60
CA PRO A 316 -15.58 -20.25 0.16
C PRO A 316 -17.02 -20.50 -0.30
N LEU A 317 -17.80 -21.30 0.44
CA LEU A 317 -19.22 -21.53 0.16
C LEU A 317 -20.08 -20.29 0.35
N ALA A 318 -19.69 -19.39 1.27
CA ALA A 318 -20.37 -18.12 1.51
C ALA A 318 -20.05 -17.07 0.43
N GLY A 319 -19.03 -17.30 -0.41
CA GLY A 319 -18.60 -16.36 -1.45
C GLY A 319 -17.58 -15.31 -1.01
N ASN A 320 -17.12 -15.35 0.25
CA ASN A 320 -16.18 -14.38 0.82
C ASN A 320 -14.70 -14.79 0.71
N VAL A 321 -14.41 -15.84 -0.06
CA VAL A 321 -13.05 -16.29 -0.39
C VAL A 321 -12.87 -16.35 -1.90
N CYS A 322 -11.79 -15.73 -2.37
CA CYS A 322 -11.30 -15.83 -3.74
C CYS A 322 -9.97 -16.60 -3.74
N PHE A 323 -9.81 -17.53 -4.68
CA PHE A 323 -8.53 -18.18 -4.97
C PHE A 323 -7.88 -17.47 -6.15
N ALA A 324 -6.58 -17.21 -6.09
CA ALA A 324 -5.89 -16.46 -7.12
C ALA A 324 -4.43 -16.88 -7.31
N SER A 325 -3.94 -16.61 -8.50
CA SER A 325 -2.51 -16.46 -8.78
C SER A 325 -2.33 -15.21 -9.60
N ALA A 326 -1.99 -14.11 -8.93
CA ALA A 326 -1.76 -12.83 -9.61
C ALA A 326 -0.60 -12.90 -10.62
N THR A 327 0.43 -13.72 -10.33
CA THR A 327 1.56 -14.00 -11.23
C THR A 327 1.11 -14.68 -12.52
N ALA A 328 0.20 -15.64 -12.43
CA ALA A 328 -0.37 -16.33 -13.59
C ALA A 328 -1.63 -15.63 -14.17
N GLY A 329 -2.03 -14.49 -13.61
CA GLY A 329 -3.09 -13.64 -14.16
C GLY A 329 -4.50 -14.19 -14.03
N TRP A 330 -4.80 -14.99 -13.00
CA TRP A 330 -6.14 -15.53 -12.78
C TRP A 330 -6.61 -15.38 -11.34
N SER A 331 -7.93 -15.26 -11.18
CA SER A 331 -8.63 -15.31 -9.89
C SER A 331 -10.05 -15.84 -10.07
N PHE A 332 -10.55 -16.61 -9.11
CA PHE A 332 -11.93 -17.09 -9.11
C PHE A 332 -12.48 -17.31 -7.70
N THR A 333 -13.80 -17.19 -7.57
CA THR A 333 -14.58 -17.74 -6.46
C THR A 333 -15.25 -19.03 -6.92
N LEU A 334 -15.86 -19.79 -6.00
CA LEU A 334 -16.61 -20.99 -6.38
C LEU A 334 -17.76 -20.67 -7.33
N GLN A 335 -18.41 -19.51 -7.16
CA GLN A 335 -19.50 -19.04 -8.01
C GLN A 335 -18.99 -18.70 -9.42
N SER A 336 -17.90 -17.95 -9.54
CA SER A 336 -17.36 -17.59 -10.86
C SER A 336 -16.80 -18.82 -11.58
N PHE A 337 -16.16 -19.75 -10.86
CA PHE A 337 -15.70 -21.01 -11.43
C PHE A 337 -16.86 -21.90 -11.91
N ALA A 338 -17.95 -22.00 -11.13
CA ALA A 338 -19.14 -22.72 -11.56
C ALA A 338 -19.74 -22.15 -12.85
N LYS A 339 -19.78 -20.81 -12.99
CA LYS A 339 -20.24 -20.14 -14.23
C LYS A 339 -19.33 -20.43 -15.42
N LEU A 340 -18.01 -20.44 -15.20
CA LEU A 340 -17.04 -20.83 -16.23
C LEU A 340 -17.32 -22.26 -16.72
N TYR A 341 -17.53 -23.20 -15.79
CA TYR A 341 -17.81 -24.60 -16.10
C TYR A 341 -19.12 -24.78 -16.88
N ILE A 342 -20.17 -24.07 -16.49
CA ILE A 342 -21.47 -24.04 -17.18
C ILE A 342 -21.32 -23.51 -18.61
N LYS A 343 -20.60 -22.40 -18.78
CA LYS A 343 -20.34 -21.80 -20.09
C LYS A 343 -19.54 -22.73 -20.99
N LEU A 344 -18.55 -23.41 -20.44
CA LEU A 344 -17.67 -24.33 -21.17
C LEU A 344 -18.41 -25.56 -21.69
N HIS A 345 -19.19 -26.23 -20.82
CA HIS A 345 -19.86 -27.48 -21.17
C HIS A 345 -21.28 -27.30 -21.73
N GLY A 346 -21.79 -26.06 -21.78
CA GLY A 346 -23.14 -25.76 -22.28
C GLY A 346 -24.26 -26.41 -21.47
N VAL A 347 -24.02 -26.73 -20.19
CA VAL A 347 -25.00 -27.41 -19.34
C VAL A 347 -25.91 -26.40 -18.67
N ASN A 348 -27.23 -26.57 -18.79
CA ASN A 348 -28.20 -25.71 -18.12
C ASN A 348 -28.32 -26.09 -16.61
N LEU A 349 -27.30 -25.71 -15.84
CA LEU A 349 -27.23 -25.88 -14.38
C LEU A 349 -27.23 -24.52 -13.70
N ASP A 350 -27.77 -24.49 -12.48
CA ASP A 350 -27.72 -23.33 -11.61
C ASP A 350 -26.32 -23.20 -10.98
N ALA A 351 -25.64 -22.10 -11.26
CA ALA A 351 -24.26 -21.84 -10.81
C ALA A 351 -24.14 -21.82 -9.28
N ASP A 352 -25.14 -21.29 -8.57
CA ASP A 352 -25.11 -21.17 -7.12
C ASP A 352 -25.27 -22.54 -6.46
N LYS A 353 -26.09 -23.41 -7.05
CA LYS A 353 -26.24 -24.81 -6.62
C LYS A 353 -24.98 -25.64 -6.88
N LEU A 354 -24.27 -25.38 -7.97
CA LEU A 354 -22.99 -26.04 -8.22
C LEU A 354 -21.93 -25.53 -7.23
N ALA A 355 -21.78 -24.21 -7.08
CA ALA A 355 -20.81 -23.58 -6.19
C ALA A 355 -20.94 -24.07 -4.73
N SER A 356 -22.17 -24.21 -4.23
CA SER A 356 -22.44 -24.73 -2.87
C SER A 356 -22.04 -26.19 -2.64
N ARG A 357 -21.63 -26.92 -3.70
CA ARG A 357 -21.19 -28.32 -3.65
C ARG A 357 -19.74 -28.50 -4.05
N LEU A 358 -19.03 -27.43 -4.42
CA LEU A 358 -17.63 -27.47 -4.87
C LEU A 358 -16.63 -27.41 -3.73
N TRP A 359 -17.05 -27.22 -2.47
CA TRP A 359 -16.13 -27.10 -1.33
C TRP A 359 -16.57 -27.93 -0.13
N GLY A 360 -15.60 -28.26 0.73
CA GLY A 360 -15.77 -29.11 1.91
C GLY A 360 -15.71 -30.60 1.59
N ASP A 361 -16.19 -31.42 2.52
CA ASP A 361 -16.27 -32.88 2.37
C ASP A 361 -17.46 -33.30 1.49
N MET A 362 -17.47 -32.79 0.25
CA MET A 362 -18.43 -33.14 -0.79
C MET A 362 -17.71 -33.90 -1.91
N TYR A 363 -18.29 -35.01 -2.36
CA TYR A 363 -17.72 -35.92 -3.36
C TYR A 363 -18.70 -36.12 -4.51
N TYR A 364 -18.19 -36.27 -5.73
CA TYR A 364 -19.01 -36.53 -6.91
C TYR A 364 -19.12 -38.03 -7.19
N HIS A 365 -20.34 -38.54 -7.24
CA HIS A 365 -20.63 -39.95 -7.52
C HIS A 365 -20.96 -40.11 -9.01
N ARG A 366 -20.00 -40.59 -9.81
CA ARG A 366 -20.11 -40.69 -11.28
C ARG A 366 -21.29 -41.57 -11.74
N GLY A 367 -21.60 -42.64 -11.01
CA GLY A 367 -22.72 -43.53 -11.31
C GLY A 367 -24.09 -42.83 -11.24
N ASP A 368 -24.32 -42.10 -10.15
CA ASP A 368 -25.59 -41.40 -9.92
C ASP A 368 -25.60 -39.97 -10.46
N ARG A 369 -24.44 -39.45 -10.93
CA ARG A 369 -24.20 -38.05 -11.31
C ARG A 369 -24.65 -37.05 -10.25
N THR A 370 -24.44 -37.38 -8.97
CA THR A 370 -24.85 -36.57 -7.82
C THR A 370 -23.69 -36.31 -6.86
N PHE A 371 -23.77 -35.19 -6.15
CA PHE A 371 -22.84 -34.86 -5.07
C PHE A 371 -23.36 -35.42 -3.74
N LYS A 372 -22.50 -36.13 -3.01
CA LYS A 372 -22.81 -36.67 -1.67
C LYS A 372 -21.64 -36.42 -0.72
N ARG A 373 -21.94 -36.34 0.58
CA ARG A 373 -20.92 -36.15 1.64
C ARG A 373 -20.07 -37.40 1.92
N LYS A 374 -20.59 -38.58 1.59
CA LYS A 374 -19.85 -39.83 1.73
C LYS A 374 -19.00 -40.05 0.48
N PRO A 375 -17.75 -40.51 0.61
CA PRO A 375 -16.93 -40.85 -0.54
C PRO A 375 -17.56 -41.99 -1.37
N PRO A 376 -17.35 -42.04 -2.69
CA PRO A 376 -17.74 -43.17 -3.54
C PRO A 376 -17.07 -44.47 -3.10
N VAL A 377 -17.75 -45.60 -3.30
CA VAL A 377 -17.24 -46.94 -2.95
C VAL A 377 -15.98 -47.28 -3.76
N ASP A 378 -15.90 -46.79 -5.00
CA ASP A 378 -14.79 -47.02 -5.93
C ASP A 378 -13.56 -46.13 -5.64
N GLY A 379 -13.64 -45.27 -4.61
CA GLY A 379 -12.68 -44.20 -4.38
C GLY A 379 -12.97 -42.98 -5.25
N GLY A 380 -12.94 -41.81 -4.63
CA GLY A 380 -13.15 -40.53 -5.30
C GLY A 380 -12.63 -39.40 -4.43
N GLU A 381 -12.05 -38.39 -5.08
CA GLU A 381 -11.54 -37.21 -4.38
C GLU A 381 -12.68 -36.21 -4.10
N ARG A 382 -12.38 -35.18 -3.30
CA ARG A 382 -13.35 -34.11 -3.03
C ARG A 382 -13.69 -33.40 -4.33
N SER A 383 -14.91 -32.91 -4.41
CA SER A 383 -15.41 -32.06 -5.50
C SER A 383 -14.45 -30.91 -5.85
N PHE A 384 -13.90 -30.19 -4.87
CA PHE A 384 -12.91 -29.15 -5.14
C PHE A 384 -11.65 -29.69 -5.82
N VAL A 385 -11.20 -30.87 -5.40
CA VAL A 385 -9.99 -31.49 -5.95
C VAL A 385 -10.26 -31.94 -7.39
N GLU A 386 -11.33 -32.70 -7.62
CA GLU A 386 -11.67 -33.26 -8.94
C GLU A 386 -12.06 -32.18 -9.96
N PHE A 387 -12.83 -31.17 -9.57
CA PHE A 387 -13.37 -30.17 -10.50
C PHE A 387 -12.55 -28.89 -10.60
N VAL A 388 -11.71 -28.55 -9.61
CA VAL A 388 -10.96 -27.28 -9.58
C VAL A 388 -9.45 -27.53 -9.63
N LEU A 389 -8.90 -28.26 -8.65
CA LEU A 389 -7.45 -28.43 -8.54
C LEU A 389 -6.87 -29.35 -9.61
N GLU A 390 -7.46 -30.51 -9.90
CA GLU A 390 -6.96 -31.42 -10.93
C GLU A 390 -6.90 -30.75 -12.32
N PRO A 391 -7.94 -30.04 -12.81
CA PRO A 391 -7.88 -29.28 -14.05
C PRO A 391 -6.80 -28.18 -14.02
N LEU A 392 -6.65 -27.46 -12.90
CA LEU A 392 -5.62 -26.45 -12.73
C LEU A 392 -4.21 -27.07 -12.81
N TYR A 393 -3.97 -28.17 -12.11
CA TYR A 393 -2.71 -28.91 -12.14
C TYR A 393 -2.41 -29.46 -13.53
N LYS A 394 -3.43 -29.90 -14.28
CA LYS A 394 -3.28 -30.32 -15.68
C LYS A 394 -2.79 -29.16 -16.54
N ILE A 395 -3.37 -27.96 -16.44
CA ILE A 395 -2.88 -26.79 -17.20
C ILE A 395 -1.41 -26.51 -16.88
N TYR A 396 -1.06 -26.42 -15.58
CA TYR A 396 0.31 -26.11 -15.16
C TYR A 396 1.32 -27.16 -15.61
N SER A 397 1.03 -28.45 -15.40
CA SER A 397 1.94 -29.54 -15.79
C SER A 397 2.16 -29.62 -17.30
N GLN A 398 1.13 -29.37 -18.11
CA GLN A 398 1.24 -29.41 -19.57
C GLN A 398 2.01 -28.20 -20.11
N VAL A 399 1.81 -27.01 -19.55
CA VAL A 399 2.57 -25.81 -19.95
C VAL A 399 4.04 -25.92 -19.54
N ILE A 400 4.33 -26.42 -18.34
CA ILE A 400 5.71 -26.63 -17.86
C ILE A 400 6.41 -27.74 -18.65
N GLY A 401 5.67 -28.74 -19.14
CA GLY A 401 6.23 -29.80 -20.00
C GLY A 401 6.60 -29.36 -21.41
N GLU A 402 6.30 -28.11 -21.81
CA GLU A 402 6.67 -27.48 -23.10
C GLU A 402 6.24 -28.24 -24.37
N HIS A 403 5.34 -29.21 -24.25
CA HIS A 403 4.84 -29.97 -25.38
C HIS A 403 3.66 -29.27 -26.06
N LYS A 404 3.94 -28.49 -27.11
CA LYS A 404 2.92 -27.70 -27.87
C LYS A 404 1.60 -28.45 -28.12
N LYS A 405 1.66 -29.66 -28.69
CA LYS A 405 0.46 -30.45 -29.01
C LYS A 405 -0.38 -30.79 -27.77
N SER A 406 0.28 -31.04 -26.65
CA SER A 406 -0.38 -31.38 -25.39
C SER A 406 -1.03 -30.15 -24.74
N VAL A 407 -0.34 -29.00 -24.81
CA VAL A 407 -0.90 -27.71 -24.38
C VAL A 407 -2.11 -27.33 -25.23
N GLU A 408 -2.01 -27.45 -26.56
CA GLU A 408 -3.14 -27.22 -27.48
C GLU A 408 -4.33 -28.12 -27.17
N ALA A 409 -4.10 -29.43 -26.98
CA ALA A 409 -5.16 -30.37 -26.63
C ALA A 409 -5.81 -30.04 -25.29
N THR A 410 -5.01 -29.68 -24.28
CA THR A 410 -5.51 -29.33 -22.95
C THR A 410 -6.30 -28.03 -22.97
N LEU A 411 -5.82 -26.99 -23.66
CA LEU A 411 -6.56 -25.72 -23.77
C LEU A 411 -7.83 -25.86 -24.61
N ALA A 412 -7.83 -26.74 -25.61
CA ALA A 412 -9.02 -27.07 -26.38
C ALA A 412 -10.13 -27.72 -25.52
N GLU A 413 -9.77 -28.51 -24.49
CA GLU A 413 -10.76 -29.02 -23.52
C GLU A 413 -11.44 -27.88 -22.74
N PHE A 414 -10.76 -26.76 -22.53
CA PHE A 414 -11.31 -25.53 -21.95
C PHE A 414 -11.88 -24.55 -22.98
N GLY A 415 -12.01 -24.96 -24.25
CA GLY A 415 -12.56 -24.12 -25.31
C GLY A 415 -11.70 -22.92 -25.67
N VAL A 416 -10.39 -22.96 -25.35
CA VAL A 416 -9.44 -21.87 -25.58
C VAL A 416 -8.43 -22.25 -26.66
N THR A 417 -8.20 -21.34 -27.59
CA THR A 417 -7.17 -21.45 -28.62
C THR A 417 -6.22 -20.26 -28.55
N LEU A 418 -4.91 -20.50 -28.47
CA LEU A 418 -3.90 -19.45 -28.48
C LEU A 418 -3.33 -19.26 -29.89
N SER A 419 -2.72 -18.09 -30.13
CA SER A 419 -2.02 -17.82 -31.38
C SER A 419 -0.74 -18.66 -31.50
N ASN A 420 -0.30 -18.95 -32.73
CA ASN A 420 0.95 -19.70 -32.95
C ASN A 420 2.20 -19.00 -32.37
N ALA A 421 2.16 -17.68 -32.19
CA ALA A 421 3.24 -16.92 -31.56
C ALA A 421 3.30 -17.15 -30.05
N ALA A 422 2.16 -17.38 -29.39
CA ALA A 422 2.09 -17.63 -27.95
C ALA A 422 2.93 -18.86 -27.54
N TYR A 423 2.87 -19.95 -28.31
CA TYR A 423 3.61 -21.17 -28.02
C TYR A 423 5.13 -21.05 -28.16
N LYS A 424 5.64 -19.91 -28.65
CA LYS A 424 7.08 -19.61 -28.69
C LYS A 424 7.56 -18.83 -27.47
N LEU A 425 6.65 -18.42 -26.60
CA LEU A 425 6.97 -17.71 -25.36
C LEU A 425 7.60 -18.67 -24.35
N ASN A 426 8.36 -18.12 -23.41
CA ASN A 426 8.85 -18.86 -22.25
C ASN A 426 7.67 -19.35 -21.38
N VAL A 427 7.94 -20.35 -20.53
CA VAL A 427 6.94 -21.04 -19.69
C VAL A 427 6.07 -20.05 -18.89
N ARG A 428 6.68 -19.06 -18.22
CA ARG A 428 5.96 -18.09 -17.38
C ARG A 428 4.98 -17.20 -18.18
N PRO A 429 5.41 -16.49 -19.24
CA PRO A 429 4.48 -15.74 -20.10
C PRO A 429 3.41 -16.62 -20.72
N LEU A 430 3.77 -17.82 -21.19
CA LEU A 430 2.82 -18.77 -21.79
C LEU A 430 1.77 -19.21 -20.76
N LEU A 431 2.19 -19.52 -19.54
CA LEU A 431 1.30 -19.91 -18.45
C LEU A 431 0.36 -18.78 -18.07
N ARG A 432 0.87 -17.54 -17.98
CA ARG A 432 0.03 -16.36 -17.72
C ARG A 432 -1.04 -16.20 -18.80
N LEU A 433 -0.64 -16.26 -20.08
CA LEU A 433 -1.55 -16.11 -21.20
C LEU A 433 -2.58 -17.26 -21.29
N ALA A 434 -2.15 -18.49 -21.03
CA ALA A 434 -3.02 -19.67 -21.01
C ALA A 434 -4.07 -19.55 -19.90
N CYS A 435 -3.64 -19.25 -18.67
CA CYS A 435 -4.54 -19.10 -17.54
C CYS A 435 -5.48 -17.90 -17.70
N SER A 436 -4.98 -16.73 -18.10
CA SER A 436 -5.84 -15.55 -18.30
C SER A 436 -6.89 -15.79 -19.39
N SER A 437 -6.55 -16.56 -20.43
CA SER A 437 -7.51 -16.94 -21.49
C SER A 437 -8.57 -17.95 -21.01
N VAL A 438 -8.22 -18.86 -20.10
CA VAL A 438 -9.15 -19.86 -19.53
C VAL A 438 -10.07 -19.25 -18.49
N PHE A 439 -9.51 -18.51 -17.53
CA PHE A 439 -10.27 -17.99 -16.40
C PHE A 439 -10.91 -16.62 -16.68
N GLY A 440 -10.41 -15.88 -17.66
CA GLY A 440 -10.92 -14.57 -18.04
C GLY A 440 -10.62 -13.48 -17.03
N SER A 441 -11.53 -12.50 -16.92
CA SER A 441 -11.42 -11.37 -16.00
C SER A 441 -11.68 -11.77 -14.55
N ALA A 442 -11.23 -10.93 -13.61
CA ALA A 442 -11.41 -11.11 -12.16
C ALA A 442 -12.85 -10.83 -11.68
N SER A 443 -13.85 -11.23 -12.48
CA SER A 443 -15.29 -11.04 -12.17
C SER A 443 -15.72 -11.69 -10.84
N GLY A 444 -15.11 -12.81 -10.47
CA GLY A 444 -15.35 -13.45 -9.17
C GLY A 444 -14.88 -12.60 -7.99
N PHE A 445 -13.78 -11.85 -8.14
CA PHE A 445 -13.34 -10.89 -7.15
C PHE A 445 -14.36 -9.75 -7.01
N THR A 446 -14.84 -9.20 -8.14
CA THR A 446 -15.89 -8.16 -8.12
C THR A 446 -17.18 -8.66 -7.47
N ASP A 447 -17.64 -9.87 -7.80
CA ASP A 447 -18.82 -10.51 -7.16
C ASP A 447 -18.66 -10.54 -5.64
N MET A 448 -17.49 -10.99 -5.16
CA MET A 448 -17.16 -11.07 -3.73
C MET A 448 -17.22 -9.69 -3.07
N LEU A 449 -16.64 -8.66 -3.69
CA LEU A 449 -16.70 -7.29 -3.14
C LEU A 449 -18.15 -6.78 -3.10
N VAL A 450 -18.92 -6.99 -4.16
CA VAL A 450 -20.30 -6.48 -4.24
C VAL A 450 -21.21 -7.16 -3.21
N GLN A 451 -21.02 -8.47 -2.98
CA GLN A 451 -21.84 -9.27 -2.06
C GLN A 451 -21.49 -9.03 -0.58
N HIS A 452 -20.20 -8.90 -0.24
CA HIS A 452 -19.76 -8.88 1.16
C HIS A 452 -19.33 -7.52 1.67
N ILE A 453 -18.96 -6.59 0.79
CA ILE A 453 -18.58 -5.23 1.16
C ILE A 453 -19.77 -4.30 0.89
N PRO A 454 -20.25 -3.57 1.92
CA PRO A 454 -21.34 -2.64 1.75
C PRO A 454 -20.95 -1.52 0.79
N SER A 455 -21.95 -0.94 0.12
CA SER A 455 -21.73 0.31 -0.58
C SER A 455 -21.41 1.43 0.43
N PRO A 456 -20.69 2.50 0.03
CA PRO A 456 -20.46 3.67 0.88
C PRO A 456 -21.74 4.19 1.56
N LYS A 457 -22.88 4.14 0.86
CA LYS A 457 -24.18 4.54 1.40
C LYS A 457 -24.66 3.64 2.54
N ASP A 458 -24.52 2.32 2.39
CA ASP A 458 -24.94 1.35 3.40
C ASP A 458 -23.94 1.29 4.58
N ALA A 459 -22.66 1.53 4.29
CA ALA A 459 -21.57 1.54 5.26
C ALA A 459 -21.55 2.81 6.12
N ALA A 460 -22.00 3.94 5.56
CA ALA A 460 -21.91 5.26 6.19
C ALA A 460 -22.46 5.29 7.61
N THR A 461 -23.59 4.64 7.87
CA THR A 461 -24.17 4.61 9.22
C THR A 461 -23.18 4.03 10.23
N ARG A 462 -22.60 2.86 9.96
CA ARG A 462 -21.65 2.21 10.87
C ARG A 462 -20.33 2.97 10.97
N LYS A 463 -19.86 3.50 9.84
CA LYS A 463 -18.59 4.21 9.74
C LYS A 463 -18.62 5.55 10.48
N VAL A 464 -19.62 6.38 10.19
CA VAL A 464 -19.82 7.69 10.83
C VAL A 464 -20.03 7.53 12.34
N ASP A 465 -20.77 6.51 12.77
CA ASP A 465 -20.94 6.22 14.20
C ASP A 465 -19.64 5.88 14.94
N HIS A 466 -18.64 5.40 14.22
CA HIS A 466 -17.36 5.01 14.78
C HIS A 466 -16.32 6.13 14.73
N ILE A 467 -16.29 6.91 13.64
CA ILE A 467 -15.24 7.91 13.40
C ILE A 467 -15.62 9.34 13.79
N TYR A 468 -16.91 9.69 13.84
CA TYR A 468 -17.35 11.06 14.10
C TYR A 468 -17.47 11.32 15.60
N THR A 469 -16.79 12.35 16.08
CA THR A 469 -16.74 12.74 17.50
C THR A 469 -17.85 13.69 17.90
N GLY A 470 -18.49 14.37 16.94
CA GLY A 470 -19.52 15.38 17.22
C GLY A 470 -20.90 14.82 17.57
N PRO A 471 -21.87 15.71 17.86
CA PRO A 471 -23.22 15.34 18.27
C PRO A 471 -23.99 14.60 17.16
N LYS A 472 -24.60 13.46 17.53
CA LYS A 472 -25.30 12.54 16.59
C LYS A 472 -26.67 13.04 16.14
N ASP A 473 -27.23 14.03 16.82
CA ASP A 473 -28.50 14.67 16.48
C ASP A 473 -28.32 15.81 15.44
N SER A 474 -27.07 16.23 15.20
CA SER A 474 -26.73 17.30 14.26
C SER A 474 -27.14 17.01 12.81
N LEU A 475 -27.36 18.09 12.05
CA LEU A 475 -27.61 18.01 10.60
C LEU A 475 -26.41 17.40 9.87
N ILE A 476 -25.19 17.69 10.33
CA ILE A 476 -23.94 17.18 9.75
C ILE A 476 -23.86 15.65 9.89
N TYR A 477 -24.11 15.12 11.09
CA TYR A 477 -24.14 13.67 11.32
C TYR A 477 -25.19 12.97 10.43
N LYS A 478 -26.40 13.53 10.34
CA LYS A 478 -27.47 12.97 9.50
C LYS A 478 -27.10 12.98 8.02
N ALA A 479 -26.52 14.08 7.53
CA ALA A 479 -26.08 14.20 6.13
C ALA A 479 -24.97 13.20 5.79
N MET A 480 -23.97 13.04 6.67
CA MET A 480 -22.90 12.04 6.49
C MET A 480 -23.45 10.61 6.54
N LYS A 481 -24.35 10.32 7.49
CA LYS A 481 -24.99 9.01 7.64
C LYS A 481 -25.77 8.59 6.39
N ASN A 482 -26.42 9.55 5.73
CA ASN A 482 -27.21 9.31 4.51
C ASN A 482 -26.39 9.40 3.21
N CYS A 483 -25.10 9.78 3.29
CA CYS A 483 -24.26 10.13 2.14
C CYS A 483 -24.93 11.14 1.19
N GLU A 484 -25.45 12.23 1.73
CA GLU A 484 -26.18 13.24 0.96
C GLU A 484 -25.23 14.08 0.09
N PRO A 485 -25.36 14.04 -1.26
CA PRO A 485 -24.48 14.79 -2.17
C PRO A 485 -24.69 16.31 -2.09
N ASP A 486 -25.87 16.76 -1.68
CA ASP A 486 -26.24 18.18 -1.57
C ASP A 486 -26.24 18.67 -0.10
N GLY A 487 -25.72 17.84 0.81
CA GLY A 487 -25.55 18.19 2.23
C GLY A 487 -24.30 19.04 2.51
N PRO A 488 -24.04 19.36 3.80
CA PRO A 488 -22.81 20.04 4.20
C PRO A 488 -21.57 19.23 3.78
N LEU A 489 -20.56 19.90 3.23
CA LEU A 489 -19.33 19.25 2.79
C LEU A 489 -18.55 18.72 3.99
N MET A 490 -18.39 17.41 4.08
CA MET A 490 -17.56 16.74 5.08
C MET A 490 -16.59 15.79 4.39
N VAL A 491 -15.29 16.05 4.57
CA VAL A 491 -14.21 15.24 4.01
C VAL A 491 -13.33 14.76 5.16
N ASN A 492 -13.01 13.47 5.18
CA ASN A 492 -12.03 12.91 6.10
C ASN A 492 -10.72 12.65 5.34
N VAL A 493 -9.70 13.45 5.61
CA VAL A 493 -8.35 13.30 5.04
C VAL A 493 -7.51 12.44 5.98
N THR A 494 -6.90 11.38 5.45
CA THR A 494 -6.03 10.49 6.25
C THR A 494 -4.61 10.39 5.71
N LYS A 495 -4.37 10.96 4.52
CA LYS A 495 -3.12 10.80 3.79
C LYS A 495 -2.72 12.09 3.09
N LEU A 496 -1.41 12.34 3.02
CA LEU A 496 -0.79 13.40 2.25
C LEU A 496 0.20 12.76 1.27
N TYR A 497 0.05 13.04 -0.01
CA TYR A 497 0.96 12.56 -1.06
C TYR A 497 1.83 13.73 -1.53
N PRO A 498 3.17 13.64 -1.42
CA PRO A 498 4.04 14.66 -1.98
C PRO A 498 3.93 14.66 -3.50
N LYS A 499 3.98 15.84 -4.12
CA LYS A 499 4.21 15.92 -5.57
C LYS A 499 5.61 15.43 -5.92
N SER A 500 5.83 15.12 -7.20
CA SER A 500 7.10 14.56 -7.69
C SER A 500 8.33 15.41 -7.41
N ASP A 501 8.14 16.72 -7.22
CA ASP A 501 9.14 17.74 -6.90
C ASP A 501 9.24 18.05 -5.38
N CYS A 502 8.43 17.38 -4.56
CA CYS A 502 8.30 17.58 -3.11
C CYS A 502 7.96 19.01 -2.66
N SER A 503 7.41 19.85 -3.55
CA SER A 503 7.08 21.24 -3.22
C SER A 503 5.80 21.38 -2.40
N VAL A 504 4.82 20.52 -2.66
CA VAL A 504 3.47 20.56 -2.07
C VAL A 504 3.00 19.13 -1.79
N PHE A 505 2.11 18.99 -0.80
CA PHE A 505 1.40 17.76 -0.52
C PHE A 505 -0.06 17.85 -0.98
N ASP A 506 -0.50 16.84 -1.74
CA ASP A 506 -1.90 16.66 -2.08
C ASP A 506 -2.59 15.86 -0.97
N ALA A 507 -3.68 16.41 -0.44
CA ALA A 507 -4.48 15.76 0.60
C ALA A 507 -5.41 14.69 -0.01
N PHE A 508 -5.33 13.48 0.52
CA PHE A 508 -6.16 12.35 0.12
C PHE A 508 -7.13 11.97 1.23
N GLY A 509 -8.41 11.92 0.86
CA GLY A 509 -9.49 11.68 1.79
C GLY A 509 -10.78 11.25 1.11
N ARG A 510 -11.76 10.89 1.94
CA ARG A 510 -13.09 10.49 1.51
C ARG A 510 -14.10 11.58 1.81
N VAL A 511 -14.94 11.87 0.83
CA VAL A 511 -16.14 12.71 0.99
C VAL A 511 -17.25 11.86 1.59
N TYR A 512 -17.77 12.27 2.76
CA TYR A 512 -18.90 11.62 3.44
C TYR A 512 -20.24 12.30 3.13
N SER A 513 -20.22 13.60 2.90
CA SER A 513 -21.39 14.40 2.48
C SER A 513 -20.95 15.63 1.69
N GLY A 514 -21.86 16.16 0.88
CA GLY A 514 -21.62 17.31 0.01
C GLY A 514 -20.79 16.98 -1.25
N LYS A 515 -20.41 18.04 -1.96
CA LYS A 515 -19.57 18.00 -3.17
C LYS A 515 -18.38 18.93 -2.98
N ILE A 516 -17.22 18.51 -3.46
CA ILE A 516 -16.01 19.33 -3.52
C ILE A 516 -15.82 19.83 -4.95
N GLN A 517 -15.45 21.11 -5.11
CA GLN A 517 -15.20 21.73 -6.40
C GLN A 517 -13.88 22.51 -6.38
N THR A 518 -13.21 22.57 -7.53
CA THR A 518 -11.99 23.37 -7.70
C THR A 518 -12.29 24.85 -7.45
N GLY A 519 -11.48 25.51 -6.62
CA GLY A 519 -11.66 26.92 -6.25
C GLY A 519 -12.63 27.16 -5.09
N GLN A 520 -13.24 26.11 -4.53
CA GLN A 520 -14.08 26.22 -3.34
C GLN A 520 -13.23 26.51 -2.09
N THR A 521 -13.61 27.53 -1.32
CA THR A 521 -13.03 27.77 0.00
C THR A 521 -13.57 26.72 0.98
N VAL A 522 -12.66 25.99 1.63
CA VAL A 522 -12.98 24.96 2.63
C VAL A 522 -12.29 25.28 3.94
N ARG A 523 -12.92 24.92 5.06
CA ARG A 523 -12.30 25.01 6.39
C ARG A 523 -11.65 23.66 6.70
N VAL A 524 -10.38 23.67 7.03
CA VAL A 524 -9.63 22.48 7.44
C VAL A 524 -9.59 22.46 8.96
N LEU A 525 -10.14 21.41 9.55
CA LEU A 525 -10.15 21.21 11.00
C LEU A 525 -9.03 20.23 11.35
N GLY A 526 -8.10 20.67 12.20
CA GLY A 526 -7.02 19.84 12.72
C GLY A 526 -7.47 18.93 13.87
N GLU A 527 -6.57 18.07 14.34
CA GLU A 527 -6.88 17.12 15.43
C GLU A 527 -7.13 17.81 16.77
N GLY A 528 -6.54 19.00 17.00
CA GLY A 528 -6.76 19.80 18.20
C GLY A 528 -8.06 20.62 18.18
N TYR A 529 -8.84 20.59 17.09
CA TYR A 529 -10.07 21.37 17.01
C TYR A 529 -11.13 20.84 17.97
N SER A 530 -11.64 21.71 18.84
CA SER A 530 -12.85 21.47 19.62
C SER A 530 -13.90 22.53 19.29
N PRO A 531 -15.21 22.25 19.43
CA PRO A 531 -16.25 23.26 19.22
C PRO A 531 -16.28 24.38 20.27
N GLU A 532 -15.56 24.23 21.37
CA GLU A 532 -15.56 25.14 22.53
C GLU A 532 -14.43 26.17 22.50
N GLU A 533 -13.43 25.97 21.64
CA GLU A 533 -12.36 26.91 21.26
C GLU A 533 -12.67 27.55 19.90
#